data_AF-A0A444R231-F1
#
_entry.id   AF-A0A444R231-F1
#
_cell.length_a   1.000
_cell.length_b   1.000
_cell.length_c   1.000
_cell.angle_alpha   90.00
_cell.angle_beta   90.00
_cell.angle_gamma   90.00
#
_symmetry.space_group_name_H-M   'P 1'
#
loop_
_entity.id
_entity.type
_entity.pdbx_description
1 polymer ?
#
loop_
_entity_poly.entity_id
_entity_poly.type
_entity_poly.pdbx_seq_one_letter_code
_entity_poly.pdbx_strand_id
1 'polypeptide(L)'
;MNIAIVTINQEHAAMAGWLAAQDFSGSTLTHWQIEPQPMVAEQVLDALVEQWQRTPAEVVLFPPGAFGDELSTRLAWRLHGAS
;
A
#
# COMPACT_ATOMS: atom_id res chain seq x y z
N MET A 1 2.09 -5.29 15.10
CA MET A 1 2.34 -4.21 14.12
C MET A 1 1.18 -4.16 13.13
N ASN A 2 0.67 -2.99 12.80
CA ASN A 2 -0.36 -2.82 11.79
C ASN A 2 0.28 -2.60 10.43
N ILE A 3 0.00 -3.50 9.49
CA ILE A 3 0.53 -3.43 8.13
C ILE A 3 -0.66 -3.30 7.18
N ALA A 4 -0.59 -2.30 6.30
CA ALA A 4 -1.48 -2.19 5.15
C ALA A 4 -0.77 -2.73 3.92
N ILE A 5 -1.47 -3.53 3.13
CA ILE A 5 -1.02 -4.06 1.86
C ILE A 5 -1.84 -3.38 0.78
N VAL A 6 -1.19 -2.61 -0.08
CA VAL A 6 -1.80 -1.94 -1.22
C VAL A 6 -1.70 -2.83 -2.44
N THR A 7 -2.81 -3.03 -3.13
CA THR A 7 -2.86 -3.70 -4.44
C THR A 7 -3.53 -2.80 -5.45
N ILE A 8 -3.15 -2.95 -6.72
CA ILE A 8 -3.69 -2.19 -7.84
C ILE A 8 -4.25 -3.19 -8.82
N ASN A 9 -5.57 -3.12 -9.07
CA ASN A 9 -6.26 -4.09 -9.92
C ASN A 9 -6.02 -5.55 -9.45
N GLN A 10 -6.24 -6.53 -10.33
CA GLN A 10 -6.00 -7.96 -10.10
C GLN A 10 -4.50 -8.35 -10.09
N GLU A 11 -3.55 -7.41 -10.02
CA GLU A 11 -2.11 -7.73 -9.90
C GLU A 11 -1.77 -8.20 -8.48
N HIS A 12 -2.32 -9.36 -8.12
CA HIS A 12 -2.10 -10.01 -6.83
C HIS A 12 -0.94 -11.00 -6.87
N ALA A 13 -0.61 -11.56 -8.04
CA ALA A 13 0.24 -12.74 -8.12
C ALA A 13 1.69 -12.49 -7.65
N ALA A 14 2.29 -11.35 -8.03
CA ALA A 14 3.67 -11.02 -7.68
C ALA A 14 3.85 -10.78 -6.16
N MET A 15 2.88 -10.10 -5.53
CA MET A 15 2.91 -9.86 -4.09
C MET A 15 2.49 -11.08 -3.27
N ALA A 16 1.52 -11.87 -3.74
CA ALA A 16 0.98 -13.01 -2.98
C ALA A 16 2.04 -14.05 -2.64
N GLY A 17 2.93 -14.37 -3.59
CA GLY A 17 4.04 -15.31 -3.33
C GLY A 17 5.02 -14.81 -2.28
N TRP A 18 5.37 -13.51 -2.32
CA TRP A 18 6.24 -12.91 -1.32
C TRP A 18 5.56 -12.83 0.05
N LEU A 19 4.30 -12.41 0.11
CA LEU A 19 3.50 -12.35 1.35
C LEU A 19 3.39 -13.72 2.03
N ALA A 20 3.17 -14.78 1.25
CA ALA A 20 3.10 -16.15 1.77
C ALA A 20 4.44 -16.67 2.32
N ALA A 21 5.57 -16.09 1.88
CA ALA A 21 6.90 -16.42 2.36
C ALA A 21 7.33 -15.61 3.60
N GLN A 22 6.61 -14.55 3.96
CA GLN A 22 6.88 -13.75 5.16
C GLN A 22 6.13 -14.30 6.38
N ASP A 23 6.73 -14.15 7.56
CA ASP A 23 6.05 -14.41 8.83
C ASP A 23 5.41 -13.12 9.37
N PHE A 24 4.09 -13.03 9.26
CA PHE A 24 3.29 -11.94 9.81
C PHE A 24 2.47 -12.37 11.05
N SER A 25 2.79 -13.50 11.70
CA SER A 25 1.98 -14.06 12.79
C SER A 25 1.73 -13.11 13.98
N GLY A 26 2.56 -12.08 14.17
CA GLY A 26 2.38 -11.01 15.16
C GLY A 26 1.83 -9.68 14.63
N SER A 27 1.38 -9.64 13.38
CA SER A 27 0.93 -8.42 12.70
C SER A 27 -0.54 -8.49 12.30
N THR A 28 -1.21 -7.34 12.38
CA THR A 28 -2.54 -7.17 11.81
C THR A 28 -2.37 -6.73 10.35
N LEU A 29 -2.83 -7.56 9.42
CA LEU A 29 -2.80 -7.24 8.00
C LEU A 29 -4.14 -6.66 7.55
N THR A 30 -4.09 -5.49 6.91
CA THR A 30 -5.23 -4.89 6.23
C THR A 30 -4.94 -4.78 4.74
N HIS A 31 -5.96 -4.98 3.91
CA HIS A 31 -5.81 -4.94 2.46
C HIS A 31 -6.51 -3.71 1.89
N TRP A 32 -5.76 -2.87 1.19
CA TRP A 32 -6.24 -1.66 0.53
C TRP A 32 -6.17 -1.87 -0.98
N GLN A 33 -7.32 -2.07 -1.59
CA GLN A 33 -7.41 -2.33 -3.02
C GLN A 33 -7.71 -1.03 -3.77
N ILE A 34 -6.87 -0.71 -4.75
CA ILE A 34 -7.05 0.42 -5.64
C ILE A 34 -7.67 -0.07 -6.94
N GLU A 35 -8.93 0.29 -7.16
CA GLU A 35 -9.66 0.04 -8.39
C GLU A 35 -10.55 1.24 -8.77
N PRO A 36 -10.62 1.60 -10.08
CA PRO A 36 -9.88 1.02 -11.21
C PRO A 36 -8.38 1.35 -11.16
N GLN A 37 -7.59 0.74 -12.05
CA GLN A 37 -6.16 1.06 -12.15
C GLN A 37 -5.96 2.55 -12.46
N PRO A 38 -5.28 3.32 -11.60
CA PRO A 38 -5.00 4.71 -11.84
C PRO A 38 -3.98 4.88 -12.96
N MET A 39 -4.09 5.98 -13.70
CA MET A 39 -3.13 6.36 -14.74
C MET A 39 -1.89 7.04 -14.16
N VAL A 40 -2.06 7.78 -13.06
CA VAL A 40 -0.99 8.50 -12.36
C VAL A 40 -1.21 8.42 -10.85
N ALA A 41 -0.11 8.42 -10.08
CA ALA A 41 -0.15 8.30 -8.62
C ALA A 41 -1.08 9.33 -7.95
N GLU A 42 -1.07 10.58 -8.45
CA GLU A 42 -1.84 11.69 -7.89
C GLU A 42 -3.35 11.42 -7.82
N GLN A 43 -3.90 10.56 -8.68
CA GLN A 43 -5.33 10.24 -8.70
C GLN A 43 -5.81 9.53 -7.43
N VAL A 44 -4.92 8.88 -6.68
CA VAL A 44 -5.29 8.00 -5.56
C VAL A 44 -4.68 8.41 -4.23
N LEU A 45 -3.78 9.40 -4.22
CA LEU A 45 -3.04 9.78 -3.01
C LEU A 45 -3.94 10.35 -1.91
N ASP A 46 -4.89 11.22 -2.25
CA ASP A 46 -5.82 11.76 -1.25
C ASP A 46 -6.70 10.66 -0.65
N ALA A 47 -7.18 9.74 -1.49
CA ALA A 47 -7.94 8.57 -1.03
C ALA A 47 -7.10 7.64 -0.13
N LEU A 48 -5.81 7.44 -0.44
CA LEU A 48 -4.90 6.67 0.40
C LEU A 48 -4.62 7.36 1.74
N VAL A 49 -4.50 8.70 1.75
CA VAL A 49 -4.37 9.47 2.99
C VAL A 49 -5.63 9.32 3.84
N GLU A 50 -6.81 9.48 3.26
CA GLU A 50 -8.08 9.25 3.97
C GLU A 50 -8.19 7.83 4.52
N GLN A 51 -7.80 6.83 3.72
CA GLN A 51 -7.83 5.42 4.13
C GLN A 51 -6.88 5.17 5.30
N TRP A 52 -5.68 5.74 5.28
CA TRP A 52 -4.74 5.66 6.39
C TRP A 52 -5.27 6.36 7.64
N GLN A 53 -5.93 7.51 7.51
CA GLN A 53 -6.55 8.19 8.66
C GLN A 53 -7.68 7.37 9.30
N ARG A 54 -8.47 6.64 8.49
CA ARG A 54 -9.54 5.76 8.98
C ARG A 54 -9.00 4.49 9.61
N THR A 55 -7.93 3.93 9.04
CA THR A 55 -7.31 2.68 9.47
C THR A 55 -5.79 2.83 9.50
N PRO A 56 -5.22 3.49 10.53
CA PRO A 56 -3.79 3.77 10.56
C PRO A 56 -2.94 2.49 10.55
N ALA A 57 -1.96 2.47 9.66
CA ALA A 57 -0.97 1.42 9.55
C ALA A 57 0.43 1.98 9.86
N GLU A 58 1.25 1.20 10.56
CA GLU A 58 2.64 1.52 10.87
C GLU A 58 3.53 1.29 9.64
N VAL A 59 3.17 0.30 8.81
CA VAL A 59 3.85 -0.02 7.56
C VAL A 59 2.81 -0.11 6.44
N VAL A 60 3.07 0.51 5.31
CA VAL A 60 2.25 0.39 4.09
C VAL A 60 3.11 -0.22 3.00
N LEU A 61 2.74 -1.40 2.53
CA LEU A 61 3.43 -2.13 1.49
C LEU A 61 2.76 -1.88 0.14
N PHE A 62 3.56 -1.55 -0.87
CA PHE A 62 3.09 -1.28 -2.23
C PHE A 62 3.53 -2.39 -3.20
N PRO A 63 2.84 -2.56 -4.34
CA PRO A 63 3.30 -3.45 -5.39
C PRO A 63 4.67 -3.03 -5.91
N PRO A 64 5.56 -3.98 -6.25
CA PRO A 64 6.88 -3.63 -6.78
C PRO A 64 6.76 -2.93 -8.14
N GLY A 65 7.61 -1.94 -8.38
CA GLY A 65 7.74 -1.26 -9.67
C GLY A 65 7.48 0.24 -9.57
N ALA A 66 7.79 0.96 -10.65
CA ALA A 66 7.88 2.43 -10.66
C ALA A 66 6.62 3.14 -10.11
N PHE A 67 5.44 2.60 -10.39
CA PHE A 67 4.18 3.17 -9.90
C PHE A 67 4.00 2.98 -8.38
N GLY A 68 4.32 1.80 -7.86
CA GLY A 68 4.28 1.53 -6.42
C GLY A 68 5.35 2.31 -5.65
N ASP A 69 6.54 2.46 -6.23
CA ASP A 69 7.65 3.27 -5.67
C ASP A 69 7.28 4.76 -5.61
N GLU A 70 6.57 5.26 -6.63
CA GLU A 70 6.05 6.63 -6.64
C GLU A 70 4.97 6.84 -5.58
N LEU A 71 4.02 5.90 -5.46
CA LEU A 71 2.98 5.95 -4.43
C LEU A 71 3.56 5.91 -3.02
N SER A 72 4.51 5.02 -2.75
CA SER A 72 5.13 4.88 -1.43
C SER A 72 5.83 6.18 -1.01
N THR A 73 6.65 6.75 -1.90
CA THR A 73 7.36 8.00 -1.66
C THR A 73 6.40 9.17 -1.41
N ARG A 74 5.42 9.35 -2.31
CA ARG A 74 4.49 10.48 -2.23
C ARG A 74 3.50 10.38 -1.08
N LEU A 75 3.10 9.17 -0.69
CA LEU A 75 2.26 8.95 0.48
C LEU A 75 3.05 9.21 1.76
N ALA A 76 4.28 8.68 1.85
CA ALA A 76 5.15 8.93 3.00
C ALA A 76 5.34 10.43 3.25
N TRP A 77 5.56 11.24 2.21
CA TRP A 77 5.67 12.69 2.34
C TRP A 77 4.39 13.35 2.88
N ARG A 78 3.21 12.96 2.39
CA ARG A 78 1.91 13.50 2.85
C ARG A 78 1.60 13.13 4.30
N LEU A 79 2.03 11.95 4.73
CA LEU A 79 1.82 11.45 6.09
C LEU A 79 2.96 11.81 7.05
N HIS A 80 3.96 12.58 6.61
CA HIS A 80 5.18 12.87 7.37
C HIS A 80 5.92 11.61 7.85
N GLY A 81 5.89 10.55 7.05
CA GLY A 81 6.59 9.29 7.25
C GLY A 81 7.89 9.18 6.45
N ALA A 82 8.37 7.94 6.29
CA ALA A 82 9.54 7.57 5.50
C ALA A 82 9.20 6.48 4.48
N SER A 83 9.92 6.45 3.35
CA SER A 83 9.81 5.43 2.30
C SER A 83 11.15 4.73 2.07
#